data_AF-A0A967BBJ4-F1
#
_entry.id   AF-A0A967BBJ4-F1
#
_cell.length_a   1.000
_cell.length_b   1.000
_cell.length_c   1.000
_cell.angle_alpha   90.00
_cell.angle_beta   90.00
_cell.angle_gamma   90.00
#
_symmetry.space_group_name_H-M   'P 1'
#
loop_
_entity.id
_entity.type
_entity.pdbx_description
1 polymer ?
#
loop_
_entity_poly.entity_id
_entity_poly.type
_entity_poly.pdbx_seq_one_letter_code
_entity_poly.pdbx_strand_id
1 'polypeptide(L)' 'MTALDTGIASKTEDNHTTSADKDADIAVAGPILLTVIVLVAAWAASFVMWGVPGLYIPAVAMVPVMMAVLIWISRG' A
#
# COMPACT_ATOMS: atom_id res chain seq x y z
N MET A 1 -13.72 -44.86 -19.48
CA MET A 1 -12.37 -44.37 -19.17
C MET A 1 -12.12 -43.12 -20.01
N THR A 2 -12.54 -41.93 -19.55
CA THR A 2 -12.33 -40.65 -20.29
C THR A 2 -12.72 -39.40 -19.49
N ALA A 3 -13.54 -39.49 -18.43
CA ALA A 3 -13.96 -38.31 -17.66
C ALA A 3 -12.94 -37.82 -16.61
N LEU A 4 -11.95 -38.64 -16.25
CA LEU A 4 -10.92 -38.25 -15.27
C LEU A 4 -9.72 -37.56 -15.93
N ASP A 5 -9.40 -37.88 -17.18
CA ASP A 5 -8.27 -37.26 -17.92
C ASP A 5 -8.53 -35.78 -18.24
N THR A 6 -9.78 -35.39 -18.49
CA THR A 6 -10.16 -33.99 -18.76
C THR A 6 -9.96 -33.08 -17.54
N GLY A 7 -10.04 -33.63 -16.32
CA GLY A 7 -9.86 -32.85 -15.07
C GLY A 7 -8.40 -32.57 -14.71
N ILE A 8 -7.45 -33.31 -15.28
CA ILE A 8 -6.01 -33.18 -14.98
C ILE A 8 -5.29 -32.32 -16.04
N ALA A 9 -5.75 -32.36 -17.30
CA ALA A 9 -5.20 -31.54 -18.38
C ALA A 9 -5.39 -30.04 -18.13
N SER A 10 -6.52 -29.62 -17.54
CA SER A 10 -6.78 -28.19 -17.24
C SER A 10 -6.03 -27.67 -16.01
N LYS A 11 -5.50 -28.53 -15.13
CA LYS A 11 -4.94 -28.11 -13.83
C LYS A 11 -3.43 -27.83 -13.87
N THR A 12 -2.80 -27.99 -15.03
CA THR A 12 -1.33 -27.94 -15.16
C THR A 12 -0.83 -26.70 -15.91
N GLU A 13 -1.69 -25.90 -16.53
CA GLU A 13 -1.26 -24.74 -17.34
C GLU A 13 -1.37 -23.38 -16.62
N ASP A 14 -1.90 -23.34 -15.39
CA ASP A 14 -2.13 -22.09 -14.66
C ASP A 14 -1.01 -21.72 -13.67
N ASN A 15 0.08 -22.50 -13.62
CA ASN A 15 1.04 -22.48 -12.51
C ASN A 15 2.48 -22.05 -12.90
N HIS A 16 2.65 -21.23 -13.95
CA HIS A 16 4.00 -20.82 -14.37
C HIS A 16 4.23 -19.31 -14.54
N THR A 17 3.20 -18.47 -14.67
CA THR A 17 3.42 -17.02 -14.89
C THR A 17 3.28 -16.15 -13.64
N THR A 18 2.88 -16.73 -12.50
CA THR A 18 2.53 -15.97 -11.30
C THR A 18 3.71 -15.68 -10.35
N SER A 19 4.86 -16.34 -10.51
CA SER A 19 5.97 -16.21 -9.56
C SER A 19 6.77 -14.92 -9.73
N ALA A 20 7.08 -14.53 -10.98
CA ALA A 20 7.90 -13.36 -11.26
C ALA A 20 7.26 -12.02 -10.83
N ASP A 21 5.94 -11.87 -11.01
CA ASP A 21 5.20 -10.67 -10.61
C ASP A 21 5.10 -10.55 -9.08
N LYS A 22 4.85 -11.67 -8.37
CA LYS A 22 4.81 -11.68 -6.90
C LYS A 22 6.15 -11.33 -6.28
N ASP A 23 7.27 -11.75 -6.86
CA ASP A 23 8.60 -11.43 -6.36
C ASP A 23 8.87 -9.92 -6.42
N ALA A 24 8.40 -9.24 -7.48
CA ALA A 24 8.50 -7.78 -7.61
C ALA A 24 7.60 -7.04 -6.61
N ASP A 25 6.38 -7.52 -6.39
CA ASP A 25 5.46 -6.96 -5.39
C ASP A 25 5.99 -7.12 -3.96
N ILE A 26 6.59 -8.28 -3.65
CA ILE A 26 7.22 -8.54 -2.35
C ILE A 26 8.47 -7.68 -2.16
N ALA A 27 9.26 -7.49 -3.22
CA ALA A 27 10.44 -6.62 -3.19
C ALA A 27 10.06 -5.15 -2.92
N VAL A 28 8.90 -4.68 -3.42
CA VAL A 28 8.41 -3.31 -3.18
C VAL A 28 7.65 -3.18 -1.85
N ALA A 29 7.03 -4.27 -1.38
CA ALA A 29 6.27 -4.28 -0.12
C ALA A 29 7.14 -3.97 1.10
N GLY A 30 8.41 -4.43 1.12
CA GLY A 30 9.35 -4.14 2.20
C GLY A 30 9.56 -2.65 2.45
N PRO A 31 10.00 -1.87 1.44
CA PRO A 31 10.14 -0.42 1.53
C PRO A 31 8.82 0.31 1.88
N ILE A 32 7.70 -0.11 1.30
CA ILE A 32 6.39 0.51 1.56
C ILE A 32 5.98 0.28 3.03
N LEU A 33 6.11 -0.95 3.54
CA LEU A 33 5.76 -1.24 4.92
C LEU A 33 6.68 -0.48 5.89
N LEU A 34 7.98 -0.38 5.58
CA LEU A 34 8.93 0.40 6.38
C LEU A 34 8.52 1.87 6.43
N THR A 35 8.21 2.49 5.28
CA THR A 35 7.79 3.90 5.22
C THR A 35 6.49 4.15 5.99
N VAL A 36 5.50 3.25 5.88
CA VAL A 36 4.24 3.33 6.64
C VAL A 36 4.51 3.21 8.15
N ILE A 37 5.34 2.25 8.58
CA ILE A 37 5.68 2.08 10.00
C ILE A 37 6.39 3.32 10.54
N VAL A 38 7.35 3.89 9.81
CA VAL A 38 8.05 5.10 10.22
C VAL A 38 7.09 6.29 10.30
N LEU A 39 6.18 6.42 9.34
CA LEU A 39 5.15 7.47 9.35
C LEU A 39 4.25 7.34 10.60
N VAL A 40 3.78 6.13 10.91
CA VAL A 40 2.93 5.85 12.08
C VAL A 40 3.70 6.04 13.39
N ALA A 41 4.97 5.65 13.44
CA ALA A 41 5.83 5.84 14.62
C ALA A 41 6.14 7.32 14.86
N ALA A 42 6.45 8.08 13.82
CA ALA A 42 6.66 9.53 13.91
C ALA A 42 5.37 10.24 14.34
N TRP A 43 4.22 9.78 13.84
CA TRP A 43 2.90 10.25 14.27
C TRP A 43 2.68 9.97 15.76
N ALA A 44 2.84 8.72 16.19
CA ALA A 44 2.68 8.31 17.59
C ALA A 44 3.63 9.07 18.54
N ALA A 45 4.89 9.29 18.14
CA ALA A 45 5.85 10.09 18.91
C ALA A 45 5.36 11.53 19.10
N SER A 46 4.70 12.12 18.10
CA SER A 46 4.10 13.45 18.19
C SER A 46 2.97 13.52 19.23
N PHE A 47 2.14 12.47 19.36
CA PHE A 47 1.14 12.40 20.44
C PHE A 47 1.77 12.27 21.80
N VAL A 48 2.79 11.43 21.96
CA VAL A 48 3.38 11.21 23.30
C VAL A 48 4.06 12.47 23.79
N MET A 49 4.72 13.22 22.90
CA MET A 49 5.44 14.42 23.27
C MET A 49 4.49 15.58 23.63
N TRP A 50 3.41 15.79 22.85
CA TRP A 50 2.58 17.00 22.93
C TRP A 50 1.10 16.73 23.25
N GLY A 51 0.66 15.47 23.29
CA GLY A 51 -0.71 15.07 23.58
C GLY A 51 -1.67 15.38 22.43
N VAL A 52 -2.79 16.03 22.77
CA VAL A 52 -3.86 16.43 21.84
C VAL A 52 -3.35 17.27 20.65
N PRO A 53 -2.47 18.29 20.80
CA PRO A 53 -1.87 18.97 19.64
C PRO A 53 -1.07 18.05 18.71
N GLY A 54 -0.50 16.95 19.20
CA GLY A 54 0.16 15.92 18.37
C GLY A 54 -0.80 15.16 17.46
N LEU A 55 -2.06 14.98 17.87
CA LEU A 55 -3.14 14.44 17.03
C LEU A 55 -3.46 15.36 15.84
N TYR A 56 -3.29 16.67 16.01
CA TYR A 56 -3.62 17.66 14.97
C TYR A 56 -2.51 17.83 13.93
N ILE A 57 -1.25 17.47 14.20
CA ILE A 57 -0.13 17.54 13.24
C ILE A 57 -0.45 16.89 11.86
N PRO A 58 -0.95 15.64 11.78
CA PRO A 58 -1.33 15.03 10.49
C PRO A 58 -2.48 15.77 9.79
N ALA A 59 -3.48 16.25 10.55
CA ALA A 59 -4.64 16.92 10.01
C ALA A 59 -4.25 18.29 9.45
N VAL A 60 -3.48 19.06 10.21
CA VAL A 60 -2.95 20.38 9.80
C VAL A 60 -1.99 20.24 8.63
N ALA A 61 -1.16 19.20 8.56
CA ALA A 61 -0.32 18.92 7.40
C ALA A 61 -1.13 18.53 6.15
N MET A 62 -2.26 17.82 6.33
CA MET A 62 -3.14 17.42 5.22
C MET A 62 -3.98 18.58 4.64
N VAL A 63 -4.29 19.62 5.43
CA VAL A 63 -5.03 20.80 4.95
C VAL A 63 -4.37 21.48 3.72
N PRO A 64 -3.09 21.90 3.76
CA PRO A 64 -2.43 22.51 2.61
C PRO A 64 -2.21 21.51 1.47
N VAL A 65 -2.03 20.21 1.77
CA VAL A 65 -1.93 19.16 0.73
C VAL A 65 -3.23 19.07 -0.07
N MET A 66 -4.37 18.99 0.60
CA MET A 66 -5.67 18.98 -0.07
C MET A 66 -5.91 20.27 -0.85
N MET A 67 -5.52 21.43 -0.31
CA MET A 67 -5.61 22.69 -1.04
C MET A 67 -4.75 22.66 -2.33
N ALA A 68 -3.52 22.14 -2.27
CA ALA A 68 -2.66 22.00 -3.44
C ALA A 68 -3.24 21.03 -4.48
N VAL A 69 -3.80 19.89 -4.05
CA VAL A 69 -4.49 18.92 -4.92
C VAL A 69 -5.70 19.57 -5.59
N LEU A 70 -6.53 20.28 -4.83
CA LEU A 70 -7.70 20.99 -5.35
C LEU A 70 -7.29 22.06 -6.38
N ILE A 71 -6.22 22.81 -6.12
CA ILE A 71 -5.67 23.77 -7.07
C ILE A 71 -5.16 23.07 -8.32
N TRP A 72 -4.47 21.94 -8.19
CA TRP A 72 -3.95 21.18 -9.32
C TRP A 72 -5.08 20.69 -10.23
N ILE A 73 -6.10 20.01 -9.68
CA ILE A 73 -7.22 19.51 -10.48
C ILE A 73 -8.04 20.65 -11.11
N SER A 74 -8.08 21.82 -10.47
CA SER A 74 -8.77 23.00 -11.01
C SER A 74 -8.00 23.67 -12.14
N ARG A 75 -6.72 23.31 -12.34
CA ARG A 75 -5.86 23.89 -13.38
C ARG A 75 -5.87 23.13 -14.71
N GLY A 76 -6.54 21.98 -14.79
CA GLY A 76 -6.66 21.17 -16.01
C GLY A 76 -5.50 20.21 -16.20
#